data_AF-A0A3D4HV94-F1
#
_entry.id   AF-A0A3D4HV94-F1
#
_cell.length_a   1.000
_cell.length_b   1.000
_cell.length_c   1.000
_cell.angle_alpha   90.00
_cell.angle_beta   90.00
_cell.angle_gamma   90.00
#
_symmetry.space_group_name_H-M   'P 1'
#
loop_
_entity.id
_entity.type
_entity.pdbx_description
1 polymer ?
#
loop_
_entity_poly.entity_id
_entity_poly.type
_entity_poly.pdbx_seq_one_letter_code
_entity_poly.pdbx_strand_id
1 'polypeptide(L)'
;MAGCMMSQSVADKYFRQILEALNECEVVLQESLRVAANTKNSRRRWVSVDGMYQDNKIYIRSCPNRVNMVLTLIHEALHHVFQEIPEYESIGEAIDLLSYQLFCRFSTRQLEQLAYYLKH
;
A
#
# COMPACT_ATOMS: atom_id res chain seq x y z
N MET A 1 26.16 -5.24 -6.60
CA MET A 1 25.06 -4.41 -7.12
C MET A 1 24.64 -3.46 -6.02
N ALA A 2 24.96 -2.17 -6.14
CA ALA A 2 24.45 -1.15 -5.22
C ALA A 2 22.96 -1.01 -5.51
N GLY A 3 22.11 -1.59 -4.65
CA GLY A 3 20.68 -1.31 -4.68
C GLY A 3 20.50 0.18 -4.42
N CYS A 4 19.96 0.91 -5.41
CA CYS A 4 19.69 2.34 -5.28
C CYS A 4 18.81 2.53 -4.05
N MET A 5 19.38 3.06 -2.96
CA MET A 5 18.64 3.33 -1.74
C MET A 5 17.78 4.56 -1.99
N MET A 6 16.45 4.41 -1.87
CA MET A 6 15.52 5.53 -1.87
C MET A 6 15.93 6.57 -0.81
N SER A 7 16.01 7.84 -1.19
CA SER A 7 16.32 8.93 -0.26
C SER A 7 15.12 9.22 0.63
N GLN A 8 15.37 9.76 1.84
CA GLN A 8 14.29 10.16 2.75
C GLN A 8 13.36 11.20 2.12
N SER A 9 13.91 12.14 1.34
CA SER A 9 13.13 13.15 0.63
C SER A 9 12.14 12.54 -0.38
N VAL A 10 12.52 11.44 -1.04
CA VAL A 10 11.61 10.71 -1.94
C VAL A 10 10.51 10.02 -1.14
N ALA A 11 10.86 9.36 -0.02
CA ALA A 11 9.87 8.75 0.85
C ALA A 11 8.86 9.78 1.37
N ASP A 12 9.32 10.95 1.83
CA ASP A 12 8.43 12.01 2.34
C ASP A 12 7.50 12.58 1.26
N LYS A 13 7.95 12.63 0.00
CA LYS A 13 7.09 13.00 -1.13
C LYS A 13 5.97 11.99 -1.31
N TYR A 14 6.31 10.69 -1.37
CA TYR A 14 5.31 9.63 -1.50
C TYR A 14 4.37 9.57 -0.32
N PHE A 15 4.85 9.86 0.90
CA PHE A 15 4.00 9.94 2.07
C PHE A 15 2.88 10.97 1.90
N ARG A 16 3.17 12.16 1.36
CA ARG A 16 2.14 13.18 1.09
C ARG A 16 1.13 12.71 0.04
N GLN A 17 1.62 12.10 -1.05
CA GLN A 17 0.75 11.58 -2.12
C GLN A 17 -0.17 10.46 -1.60
N ILE A 18 0.34 9.60 -0.71
CA ILE A 18 -0.49 8.58 -0.05
C ILE A 18 -1.55 9.24 0.84
N LEU A 19 -1.20 10.25 1.63
CA LEU A 19 -2.21 10.95 2.45
C LEU A 19 -3.29 11.63 1.60
N GLU A 20 -2.92 12.24 0.48
CA GLU A 20 -3.86 12.82 -0.48
C GLU A 20 -4.80 11.73 -1.03
N ALA A 21 -4.24 10.61 -1.51
CA ALA A 21 -5.01 9.45 -1.97
C ALA A 21 -6.01 8.93 -0.91
N LEU A 22 -5.56 8.82 0.35
CA LEU A 22 -6.41 8.36 1.45
C LEU A 22 -7.49 9.37 1.86
N ASN A 23 -7.32 10.66 1.56
CA ASN A 23 -8.37 11.66 1.77
C ASN A 23 -9.40 11.66 0.64
N GLU A 24 -9.02 11.21 -0.55
CA GLU A 24 -9.89 11.10 -1.72
C GLU A 24 -10.63 9.76 -1.78
N CYS A 25 -10.10 8.73 -1.10
CA CYS A 25 -10.67 7.39 -1.08
C CYS A 25 -11.44 7.08 0.21
N GLU A 26 -12.52 6.31 0.08
CA GLU A 26 -13.15 5.66 1.24
C GLU A 26 -12.35 4.41 1.64
N VAL A 27 -11.89 4.32 2.90
CA VAL A 27 -11.18 3.15 3.42
C VAL A 27 -12.18 2.22 4.09
N VAL A 28 -12.32 1.00 3.57
CA VAL A 28 -13.31 0.02 4.04
C VAL A 28 -12.62 -1.22 4.59
N LEU A 29 -12.82 -1.50 5.88
CA LEU A 29 -12.34 -2.73 6.50
C LEU A 29 -13.34 -3.86 6.32
N GLN A 30 -12.87 -5.02 5.85
CA GLN A 30 -13.71 -6.21 5.67
C GLN A 30 -13.06 -7.45 6.29
N GLU A 31 -13.86 -8.35 6.88
CA GLU A 31 -13.31 -9.58 7.48
C GLU A 31 -13.00 -10.67 6.44
N SER A 32 -13.72 -10.65 5.31
CA SER A 32 -13.76 -11.73 4.31
C SER A 32 -13.41 -11.27 2.89
N LEU A 33 -12.56 -10.24 2.74
CA LEU A 33 -12.05 -9.87 1.42
C LEU A 33 -11.23 -11.03 0.86
N ARG A 34 -11.76 -11.72 -0.16
CA ARG A 34 -11.03 -12.74 -0.93
C ARG A 34 -10.54 -12.09 -2.20
N VAL A 35 -9.30 -11.60 -2.19
CA VAL A 35 -8.62 -11.29 -3.44
C VAL A 35 -8.33 -12.64 -4.09
N ALA A 36 -8.74 -12.82 -5.35
CA ALA A 36 -8.33 -14.00 -6.09
C ALA A 36 -6.81 -14.05 -6.02
N ALA A 37 -6.25 -15.07 -5.38
CA ALA A 37 -4.82 -15.20 -5.21
C ALA A 37 -4.17 -15.23 -6.60
N ASN A 38 -3.70 -14.08 -7.08
CA ASN A 38 -2.78 -14.00 -8.22
C ASN A 38 -1.39 -14.46 -7.73
N THR A 39 -1.35 -15.63 -7.11
CA THR A 39 -0.14 -16.30 -6.67
C THR A 39 0.55 -16.91 -7.88
N LYS A 40 1.46 -16.14 -8.47
CA LYS A 40 2.66 -16.68 -9.10
C LYS A 40 3.91 -15.88 -8.71
N ASN A 41 4.15 -15.65 -7.42
CA ASN A 41 5.51 -15.34 -6.96
C ASN A 41 5.76 -15.74 -5.50
N SER A 42 5.84 -17.05 -5.26
CA SER A 42 6.06 -17.71 -3.97
C SER A 42 7.50 -17.61 -3.41
N ARG A 43 8.26 -16.54 -3.70
CA ARG A 43 9.67 -16.43 -3.26
C ARG A 43 10.05 -15.18 -2.46
N ARG A 44 9.11 -14.30 -2.09
CA ARG A 44 9.41 -13.17 -1.17
C ARG A 44 8.44 -13.17 0.01
N ARG A 45 9.01 -13.05 1.21
CA ARG A 45 8.43 -13.40 2.52
C ARG A 45 7.56 -12.30 3.15
N TRP A 46 7.02 -11.39 2.35
CA TRP A 46 6.16 -10.29 2.81
C TRP A 46 4.89 -10.32 1.96
N VAL A 47 3.80 -10.75 2.58
CA VAL A 47 2.50 -10.90 1.92
C VAL A 47 1.75 -9.61 2.21
N SER A 48 1.50 -8.78 1.18
CA SER A 48 0.40 -7.81 1.27
C SER A 48 -0.84 -8.59 1.67
N VAL A 49 -1.51 -8.17 2.74
CA VAL A 49 -2.82 -8.76 3.09
C VAL A 49 -3.76 -8.52 1.91
N ASP A 50 -4.76 -9.39 1.76
CA ASP A 50 -5.89 -9.20 0.86
C ASP A 50 -6.36 -7.72 0.92
N GLY A 51 -6.08 -6.97 -0.15
CA GLY A 51 -6.41 -5.57 -0.35
C GLY A 51 -6.88 -5.36 -1.79
N MET A 52 -7.73 -4.37 -2.00
CA MET A 52 -8.25 -4.05 -3.32
C MET A 52 -8.60 -2.58 -3.41
N TYR A 53 -8.02 -1.87 -4.37
CA TYR A 53 -8.48 -0.57 -4.82
C TYR A 53 -9.50 -0.73 -5.96
N GLN A 54 -10.71 -0.19 -5.77
CA GLN A 54 -11.75 -0.15 -6.79
C GLN A 54 -12.64 1.08 -6.61
N ASP A 55 -12.92 1.82 -7.69
CA ASP A 55 -13.91 2.90 -7.72
C ASP A 55 -13.74 3.94 -6.59
N ASN A 56 -12.51 4.41 -6.34
CA ASN A 56 -12.14 5.30 -5.23
C ASN A 56 -12.39 4.73 -3.82
N LYS A 57 -12.39 3.40 -3.70
CA LYS A 57 -12.49 2.70 -2.43
C LYS A 57 -11.28 1.81 -2.24
N ILE A 58 -10.71 1.89 -1.04
CA ILE A 58 -9.61 1.03 -0.61
C ILE A 58 -10.19 0.01 0.35
N TYR A 59 -10.34 -1.22 -0.12
CA TYR A 59 -10.78 -2.35 0.67
C TYR A 59 -9.57 -3.02 1.31
N ILE A 60 -9.59 -3.19 2.63
CA ILE A 60 -8.51 -3.84 3.37
C ILE A 60 -9.10 -4.94 4.23
N ARG A 61 -8.51 -6.12 4.15
CA ARG A 61 -8.88 -7.19 5.08
C ARG A 61 -8.47 -6.85 6.50
N SER A 62 -9.45 -6.80 7.39
CA SER A 62 -9.21 -6.65 8.82
C SER A 62 -8.45 -7.85 9.36
N CYS A 63 -7.32 -7.61 10.02
CA CYS A 63 -6.54 -8.67 10.65
C CYS A 63 -5.89 -8.16 11.95
N PRO A 64 -5.56 -9.06 12.91
CA PRO A 64 -4.96 -8.64 14.18
C PRO A 64 -3.60 -7.94 14.01
N ASN A 65 -2.92 -8.17 12.88
CA ASN A 65 -1.61 -7.60 12.61
C ASN A 65 -1.75 -6.23 11.92
N ARG A 66 -1.79 -5.17 12.74
CA ARG A 66 -1.87 -3.78 12.29
C ARG A 66 -0.76 -3.38 11.31
N VAL A 67 0.44 -3.94 11.45
CA VAL A 67 1.56 -3.66 10.53
C VAL A 67 1.23 -4.09 9.11
N ASN A 68 0.67 -5.29 8.96
CA ASN A 68 0.32 -5.79 7.64
C ASN A 68 -0.81 -4.96 7.02
N MET A 69 -1.80 -4.54 7.81
CA MET A 69 -2.87 -3.66 7.32
C MET A 69 -2.34 -2.31 6.84
N VAL A 70 -1.37 -1.71 7.54
CA VAL A 70 -0.74 -0.46 7.10
C VAL A 70 0.05 -0.66 5.81
N LEU A 71 0.77 -1.77 5.68
CA LEU A 71 1.46 -2.10 4.43
C LEU A 71 0.48 -2.27 3.26
N THR A 72 -0.64 -2.98 3.48
CA THR A 72 -1.72 -3.09 2.47
C THR A 72 -2.35 -1.74 2.15
N LEU A 73 -2.58 -0.88 3.15
CA LEU A 73 -3.08 0.48 2.92
C LEU A 73 -2.17 1.30 2.03
N ILE A 74 -0.85 1.24 2.27
CA ILE A 74 0.16 1.89 1.40
C ILE A 74 0.07 1.32 -0.01
N HIS A 75 0.01 0.00 -0.14
CA HIS A 75 -0.07 -0.68 -1.43
C HIS A 75 -1.29 -0.23 -2.24
N GLU A 76 -2.49 -0.28 -1.67
CA GLU A 76 -3.72 0.13 -2.35
C GLU A 76 -3.80 1.64 -2.60
N ALA A 77 -3.24 2.47 -1.71
CA ALA A 77 -3.15 3.91 -1.96
C ALA A 77 -2.23 4.22 -3.16
N LEU A 78 -1.15 3.46 -3.35
CA LEU A 78 -0.29 3.63 -4.52
C LEU A 78 -1.01 3.23 -5.82
N HIS A 79 -1.93 2.27 -5.77
CA HIS A 79 -2.79 1.97 -6.93
C HIS A 79 -3.60 3.19 -7.38
N HIS A 80 -4.16 3.95 -6.43
CA HIS A 80 -4.80 5.23 -6.75
C HIS A 80 -3.80 6.27 -7.29
N VAL A 81 -2.63 6.44 -6.64
CA VAL A 81 -1.59 7.40 -7.08
C VAL A 81 -1.13 7.14 -8.52
N PHE A 82 -1.13 5.89 -8.96
CA PHE A 82 -0.66 5.49 -10.29
C PHE A 82 -1.79 5.12 -11.26
N GLN A 83 -3.05 5.35 -10.92
CA GLN A 83 -4.21 4.98 -11.75
C GLN A 83 -4.18 5.59 -13.17
N GLU A 84 -3.54 6.76 -13.32
CA GLU A 84 -3.47 7.48 -14.59
C GLU A 84 -2.36 6.98 -15.52
N ILE A 85 -1.52 6.04 -15.08
CA ILE A 85 -0.43 5.52 -15.90
C ILE A 85 -1.00 4.48 -16.89
N PRO A 86 -0.88 4.69 -18.22
CA PRO A 86 -1.48 3.81 -19.24
C PRO A 86 -1.03 2.35 -19.19
N GLU A 87 0.08 2.06 -18.51
CA GLU A 87 0.71 0.74 -18.39
C GLU A 87 0.44 0.06 -17.03
N TYR A 88 -0.59 0.52 -16.30
CA TYR A 88 -0.95 0.11 -14.93
C TYR A 88 -0.92 -1.40 -14.67
N GLU A 89 -1.38 -2.25 -15.61
CA GLU A 89 -1.35 -3.72 -15.45
C GLU A 89 0.06 -4.31 -15.33
N SER A 90 1.09 -3.64 -15.88
CA SER A 90 2.49 -4.06 -15.79
C SER A 90 3.22 -3.51 -14.55
N ILE A 91 2.55 -2.65 -13.77
CA ILE A 91 3.14 -1.92 -12.64
C ILE A 91 2.89 -2.63 -11.29
N GLY A 92 2.04 -3.68 -11.26
CA GLY A 92 1.74 -4.41 -10.02
C GLY A 92 2.99 -4.86 -9.23
N GLU A 93 3.97 -5.48 -9.90
CA GLU A 93 5.22 -5.89 -9.24
C GLU A 93 6.08 -4.69 -8.78
N ALA A 94 5.95 -3.54 -9.43
CA ALA A 94 6.64 -2.32 -9.05
C ALA A 94 5.98 -1.66 -7.82
N ILE A 95 4.65 -1.71 -7.71
CA ILE A 95 3.90 -1.22 -6.53
C ILE A 95 4.19 -2.11 -5.32
N ASP A 96 4.24 -3.43 -5.48
CA ASP A 96 4.65 -4.36 -4.43
C ASP A 96 6.02 -3.99 -3.84
N LEU A 97 7.01 -3.77 -4.71
CA LEU A 97 8.36 -3.42 -4.27
C LEU A 97 8.40 -2.02 -3.63
N LEU A 98 7.71 -1.04 -4.25
CA LEU A 98 7.70 0.34 -3.80
C LEU A 98 7.00 0.50 -2.45
N SER A 99 5.83 -0.14 -2.27
CA SER A 99 5.07 -0.11 -1.01
C SER A 99 5.92 -0.62 0.17
N TYR A 100 6.65 -1.73 -0.03
CA TYR A 100 7.57 -2.25 0.98
C TYR A 100 8.74 -1.29 1.26
N GLN A 101 9.36 -0.75 0.22
CA GLN A 101 10.46 0.21 0.38
C GLN A 101 10.01 1.46 1.15
N LEU A 102 8.83 1.99 0.84
CA LEU A 102 8.25 3.13 1.52
C LEU A 102 7.92 2.80 2.97
N PHE A 103 7.26 1.66 3.23
CA PHE A 103 6.96 1.21 4.59
C PHE A 103 8.21 1.15 5.47
N CYS A 104 9.31 0.60 4.95
CA CYS A 104 10.59 0.55 5.69
C CYS A 104 11.30 1.91 5.85
N ARG A 105 10.93 2.92 5.07
CA ARG A 105 11.52 4.27 5.10
C ARG A 105 10.67 5.29 5.84
N PHE A 106 9.39 5.01 6.04
CA PHE A 106 8.54 5.85 6.86
C PHE A 106 8.94 5.77 8.33
N SER A 107 8.95 6.94 8.96
CA SER A 107 9.13 7.04 10.40
C SER A 107 7.94 6.41 11.14
N THR A 108 8.14 6.03 12.41
CA THR A 108 7.08 5.53 13.28
C THR A 108 5.86 6.46 13.29
N ARG A 109 6.09 7.78 13.35
CA ARG A 109 5.01 8.79 13.34
C ARG A 109 4.19 8.76 12.04
N GLN A 110 4.85 8.62 10.89
CA GLN A 110 4.17 8.51 9.60
C GLN A 110 3.33 7.21 9.53
N LEU A 111 3.89 6.09 9.98
CA LEU A 111 3.15 4.83 10.05
C LEU A 111 1.94 4.90 10.98
N GLU A 112 2.06 5.58 12.12
CA GLU A 112 0.96 5.81 13.06
C GLU A 112 -0.15 6.67 12.44
N GLN A 113 0.21 7.68 11.64
CA GLN A 113 -0.75 8.50 10.90
C GLN A 113 -1.52 7.68 9.87
N LEU A 114 -0.85 6.83 9.08
CA LEU A 114 -1.53 5.92 8.15
C LEU A 114 -2.45 4.96 8.90
N ALA A 115 -1.99 4.45 10.03
CA ALA A 115 -2.75 3.52 10.84
C ALA A 115 -3.96 4.16 11.56
N TYR A 116 -4.16 5.48 11.48
CA TYR A 116 -5.36 6.18 11.93
C TYR A 116 -6.55 5.96 10.98
N TYR A 117 -6.30 5.91 9.67
CA TYR A 117 -7.30 5.63 8.63
C TYR A 117 -7.86 4.19 8.68
N LEU A 118 -7.27 3.34 9.52
CA LEU A 118 -7.74 1.97 9.76
C LEU A 118 -8.60 1.87 11.04
N LYS A 119 -8.93 2.98 11.69
CA LYS A 119 -9.74 3.01 12.92
C LYS A 119 -11.01 3.84 12.78
N HIS A 120 -11.12 4.60 11.70
CA HIS A 120 -12.17 5.55 11.37
C HIS A 120 -12.66 5.26 9.97
#